data_AF-A0A6C0IPI4-F1
#
_entry.id   AF-A0A6C0IPI4-F1
#
_cell.length_a   1.000
_cell.length_b   1.000
_cell.length_c   1.000
_cell.angle_alpha   90.00
_cell.angle_beta   90.00
_cell.angle_gamma   90.00
#
_symmetry.space_group_name_H-M   'P 1'
#
loop_
_entity.id
_entity.type
_entity.pdbx_description
1 polymer ?
#
loop_
_entity_poly.entity_id
_entity_poly.type
_entity_poly.pdbx_seq_one_letter_code
_entity_poly.pdbx_strand_id
1 'polypeptide(L)'
;MSVLNKVKQIKSFIHGIVKTDIIEPGIVFTKPGSITYMLRGKRASSQSVSVKMGKIGEKTFKYIIENFSEYKLLQCGVQLIAKKNKKKDFDLVFEDAINKVIYFRELKANIELDTEKIIDTIKKVDGELKEWLETKYPTYNIDVGILNWSIYNRNIPQLKTKPHIKKCEKNNVKVDHIEDMFKLTDLKWEQEDWDKFWLEIGSEIDKIFE
;
A
#
# COMPACT_ATOMS: atom_id res chain seq x y z
N MET A 1 3.13 21.56 14.30
CA MET A 1 4.40 21.05 13.72
C MET A 1 4.46 21.53 12.27
N SER A 2 5.59 22.06 11.78
CA SER A 2 5.65 22.52 10.38
C SER A 2 5.60 21.34 9.41
N VAL A 3 5.05 21.56 8.21
CA VAL A 3 4.94 20.56 7.13
C VAL A 3 6.29 19.89 6.84
N LEU A 4 7.35 20.69 6.71
CA LEU A 4 8.72 20.22 6.49
C LEU A 4 9.19 19.25 7.58
N ASN A 5 8.77 19.46 8.83
CA ASN A 5 9.13 18.57 9.92
C ASN A 5 8.36 17.23 9.85
N LYS A 6 7.09 17.23 9.40
CA LYS A 6 6.33 15.98 9.19
C LYS A 6 7.00 15.08 8.14
N VAL A 7 7.27 15.63 6.94
CA VAL A 7 7.89 14.87 5.84
C VAL A 7 9.25 14.31 6.23
N LYS A 8 10.08 15.09 6.93
CA LYS A 8 11.39 14.64 7.42
C LYS A 8 11.27 13.44 8.37
N GLN A 9 10.31 13.47 9.29
CA GLN A 9 10.07 12.35 10.21
C GLN A 9 9.58 11.11 9.49
N ILE A 10 8.68 11.26 8.50
CA ILE A 10 8.21 10.16 7.67
C ILE A 10 9.38 9.53 6.88
N LYS A 11 10.23 10.33 6.23
CA LYS A 11 11.43 9.84 5.54
C LYS A 11 12.36 9.07 6.49
N SER A 12 12.61 9.62 7.68
CA SER A 12 13.44 8.95 8.70
C SER A 12 12.84 7.62 9.15
N PHE A 13 11.52 7.56 9.33
CA PHE A 13 10.81 6.33 9.67
C PHE A 13 10.97 5.29 8.55
N ILE A 14 10.72 5.68 7.29
CA ILE A 14 10.83 4.80 6.12
C ILE A 14 12.27 4.27 5.98
N HIS A 15 13.29 5.13 6.05
CA HIS A 15 14.69 4.68 6.02
C HIS A 15 14.97 3.66 7.13
N GLY A 16 14.48 3.92 8.35
CA GLY A 16 14.64 3.01 9.48
C GLY A 16 14.08 1.61 9.17
N ILE A 17 12.83 1.53 8.71
CA ILE A 17 12.20 0.23 8.42
C ILE A 17 12.76 -0.45 7.17
N VAL A 18 13.19 0.30 6.14
CA VAL A 18 13.90 -0.26 4.98
C VAL A 18 15.22 -0.87 5.41
N LYS A 19 15.98 -0.15 6.25
CA LYS A 19 17.25 -0.64 6.77
C LYS A 19 17.06 -1.94 7.53
N THR A 20 16.13 -2.00 8.48
CA THR A 20 15.92 -3.18 9.34
C THR A 20 15.31 -4.37 8.59
N ASP A 21 14.39 -4.13 7.65
CA ASP A 21 13.61 -5.22 7.05
C ASP A 21 14.21 -5.72 5.73
N ILE A 22 14.98 -4.88 5.03
CA ILE A 22 15.53 -5.17 3.70
C ILE A 22 17.04 -5.24 3.72
N ILE A 23 17.72 -4.17 4.17
CA ILE A 23 19.17 -4.03 4.03
C ILE A 23 19.93 -4.95 5.00
N GLU A 24 19.66 -4.84 6.31
CA GLU A 24 20.36 -5.61 7.35
C GLU A 24 20.17 -7.14 7.23
N PRO A 25 18.98 -7.66 6.86
CA PRO A 25 18.82 -9.09 6.61
C PRO A 25 19.57 -9.61 5.38
N GLY A 26 20.03 -8.71 4.50
CA GLY A 26 20.79 -9.03 3.31
C GLY A 26 20.01 -9.72 2.18
N ILE A 27 20.75 -10.20 1.19
CA ILE A 27 20.20 -10.82 -0.02
C ILE A 27 19.50 -12.15 0.30
N VAL A 28 18.26 -12.27 -0.19
CA VAL A 28 17.57 -13.55 -0.29
C VAL A 28 17.88 -14.17 -1.65
N PHE A 29 18.35 -15.42 -1.65
CA PHE A 29 18.64 -16.16 -2.87
C PHE A 29 17.43 -16.99 -3.33
N THR A 30 17.32 -17.19 -4.65
CA THR A 30 16.38 -18.13 -5.25
C THR A 30 16.63 -19.56 -4.74
N LYS A 31 15.56 -20.35 -4.66
CA LYS A 31 15.57 -21.73 -4.17
C LYS A 31 15.00 -22.70 -5.22
N PRO A 32 15.32 -24.01 -5.16
CA PRO A 32 14.63 -25.03 -5.94
C PRO A 32 13.11 -24.88 -5.84
N GLY A 33 12.40 -25.06 -6.95
CA GLY A 33 10.95 -24.84 -7.05
C GLY A 33 10.52 -23.50 -7.65
N SER A 34 11.46 -22.61 -7.96
CA SER A 34 11.21 -21.40 -8.76
C SER A 34 11.73 -21.56 -10.20
N ILE A 35 11.03 -20.96 -11.18
CA ILE A 35 11.49 -20.94 -12.59
C ILE A 35 12.88 -20.30 -12.69
N THR A 36 13.13 -19.22 -11.97
CA THR A 36 14.45 -18.56 -11.95
C THR A 36 15.56 -19.49 -11.49
N TYR A 37 15.32 -20.32 -10.46
CA TYR A 37 16.30 -21.30 -10.01
C TYR A 37 16.49 -22.43 -11.01
N MET A 38 15.40 -22.94 -11.61
CA MET A 38 15.47 -23.96 -12.65
C MET A 38 16.31 -23.50 -13.84
N LEU A 39 16.11 -22.25 -14.30
CA LEU A 39 16.79 -21.72 -15.47
C LEU A 39 18.20 -21.19 -15.18
N ARG A 40 18.48 -20.74 -13.95
CA ARG A 40 19.69 -19.94 -13.65
C ARG A 40 20.38 -20.30 -12.32
N GLY A 41 19.94 -21.35 -11.64
CA GLY A 41 20.46 -21.76 -10.34
C GLY A 41 20.22 -20.72 -9.23
N LYS A 42 21.05 -20.80 -8.19
CA LYS A 42 21.02 -19.88 -7.05
C LYS A 42 21.44 -18.48 -7.51
N ARG A 43 20.53 -17.50 -7.38
CA ARG A 43 20.79 -16.07 -7.67
C ARG A 43 20.11 -15.17 -6.64
N ALA A 44 20.62 -13.96 -6.49
CA ALA A 44 19.96 -12.93 -5.71
C ALA A 44 18.54 -12.67 -6.24
N SER A 45 17.57 -12.55 -5.34
CA SER A 45 16.15 -12.42 -5.67
C SER A 45 15.65 -10.99 -5.45
N SER A 46 15.65 -10.19 -6.52
CA SER A 46 14.99 -8.86 -6.52
C SER A 46 13.50 -8.97 -6.19
N GLN A 47 12.85 -10.08 -6.56
CA GLN A 47 11.45 -10.33 -6.22
C GLN A 47 11.21 -10.35 -4.70
N SER A 48 12.15 -10.85 -3.91
CA SER A 48 12.03 -10.82 -2.45
C SER A 48 12.03 -9.40 -1.91
N VAL A 49 12.79 -8.49 -2.53
CA VAL A 49 12.80 -7.07 -2.17
C VAL A 49 11.46 -6.44 -2.52
N SER A 50 10.94 -6.67 -3.73
CA SER A 50 9.63 -6.14 -4.15
C SER A 50 8.50 -6.56 -3.21
N VAL A 51 8.50 -7.81 -2.72
CA VAL A 51 7.52 -8.30 -1.75
C VAL A 51 7.65 -7.58 -0.40
N LYS A 52 8.88 -7.39 0.09
CA LYS A 52 9.13 -6.65 1.33
C LYS A 52 8.71 -5.18 1.20
N MET A 53 8.98 -4.55 0.05
CA MET A 53 8.56 -3.18 -0.24
C MET A 53 7.04 -2.99 -0.17
N GLY A 54 6.25 -3.98 -0.58
CA GLY A 54 4.80 -4.01 -0.34
C GLY A 54 4.42 -3.73 1.11
N LYS A 55 5.09 -4.42 2.05
CA LYS A 55 4.88 -4.27 3.50
C LYS A 55 5.41 -2.95 4.04
N ILE A 56 6.51 -2.44 3.48
CA ILE A 56 7.04 -1.10 3.81
C ILE A 56 6.00 -0.03 3.47
N GLY A 57 5.33 -0.14 2.32
CA GLY A 57 4.21 0.74 1.95
C GLY A 57 3.12 0.74 3.02
N GLU A 58 2.64 -0.45 3.43
CA GLU A 58 1.64 -0.54 4.50
C GLU A 58 2.07 0.09 5.82
N LYS A 59 3.30 -0.21 6.28
CA LYS A 59 3.84 0.40 7.51
C LYS A 59 3.91 1.93 7.39
N THR A 60 4.29 2.43 6.21
CA THR A 60 4.40 3.87 5.94
C THR A 60 3.07 4.57 6.10
N PHE A 61 2.01 4.07 5.45
CA PHE A 61 0.70 4.74 5.55
C PHE A 61 0.04 4.57 6.91
N LYS A 62 0.24 3.44 7.59
CA LYS A 62 -0.19 3.28 9.00
C LYS A 62 0.47 4.35 9.89
N TYR A 63 1.78 4.54 9.74
CA TYR A 63 2.54 5.56 10.48
C TYR A 63 2.06 6.98 10.16
N ILE A 64 1.79 7.29 8.88
CA ILE A 64 1.25 8.60 8.47
C ILE A 64 -0.09 8.88 9.13
N ILE A 65 -1.03 7.93 9.08
CA ILE A 65 -2.34 8.08 9.70
C ILE A 65 -2.20 8.29 11.20
N GLU A 66 -1.45 7.43 11.88
CA GLU A 66 -1.34 7.44 13.34
C GLU A 66 -0.64 8.70 13.90
N ASN A 67 0.30 9.30 13.15
CA ASN A 67 1.16 10.35 13.69
C ASN A 67 0.94 11.73 13.06
N PHE A 68 0.34 11.81 11.86
CA PHE A 68 0.32 13.05 11.08
C PHE A 68 -1.04 13.45 10.52
N SER A 69 -2.07 12.65 10.78
CA SER A 69 -3.46 12.94 10.41
C SER A 69 -4.34 13.12 11.66
N GLU A 70 -5.51 13.74 11.48
CA GLU A 70 -6.56 13.82 12.52
C GLU A 70 -7.37 12.50 12.62
N TYR A 71 -7.05 11.53 11.77
CA TYR A 71 -7.75 10.27 11.70
C TYR A 71 -7.24 9.28 12.74
N LYS A 72 -8.15 8.40 13.17
CA LYS A 72 -7.81 7.31 14.07
C LYS A 72 -7.51 6.05 13.28
N LEU A 73 -6.28 5.56 13.37
CA LEU A 73 -5.92 4.25 12.82
C LEU A 73 -6.75 3.16 13.52
N LEU A 74 -7.46 2.36 12.74
CA LEU A 74 -8.22 1.21 13.23
C LEU A 74 -7.38 -0.06 13.13
N GLN A 75 -7.88 -1.15 13.72
CA GLN A 75 -7.21 -2.44 13.64
C GLN A 75 -7.01 -2.83 12.17
N CYS A 76 -5.75 -3.04 11.80
CA CYS A 76 -5.32 -3.53 10.49
C CYS A 76 -4.76 -4.95 10.60
N GLY A 77 -4.43 -5.56 9.47
CA GLY A 77 -3.96 -6.93 9.39
C GLY A 77 -5.10 -7.95 9.35
N VAL A 78 -4.76 -9.21 9.59
CA VAL A 78 -5.68 -10.34 9.48
C VAL A 78 -6.72 -10.30 10.61
N GLN A 79 -7.98 -10.16 10.22
CA GLN A 79 -9.15 -10.11 11.09
C GLN A 79 -10.18 -11.18 10.73
N LEU A 80 -10.98 -11.56 11.72
CA LEU A 80 -12.07 -12.52 11.57
C LEU A 80 -13.37 -11.76 11.29
N ILE A 81 -13.89 -11.86 10.06
CA ILE A 81 -14.96 -10.98 9.57
C ILE A 81 -16.33 -11.64 9.40
N ALA A 82 -16.49 -12.93 9.75
CA ALA A 82 -17.78 -13.62 9.55
C ALA A 82 -17.99 -14.76 10.54
N LYS A 83 -19.27 -15.16 10.71
CA LYS A 83 -19.71 -16.35 11.48
C LYS A 83 -19.06 -17.68 11.05
N LYS A 84 -18.34 -17.73 9.93
CA LYS A 84 -17.64 -18.92 9.40
C LYS A 84 -16.11 -18.90 9.57
N ASN A 85 -15.58 -18.16 10.55
CA ASN A 85 -14.12 -18.06 10.80
C ASN A 85 -13.29 -17.64 9.57
N LYS A 86 -13.88 -16.92 8.62
CA LYS A 86 -13.13 -16.38 7.48
C LYS A 86 -12.17 -15.30 7.97
N LYS A 87 -10.89 -15.52 7.74
CA LYS A 87 -9.82 -14.55 7.98
C LYS A 87 -9.64 -13.70 6.73
N LYS A 88 -9.64 -12.38 6.89
CA LYS A 88 -9.35 -11.42 5.83
C LYS A 88 -8.37 -10.38 6.31
N ASP A 89 -7.50 -9.97 5.39
CA ASP A 89 -6.46 -8.99 5.68
C ASP A 89 -6.95 -7.60 5.34
N PHE A 90 -6.76 -6.67 6.27
CA PHE A 90 -7.07 -5.25 6.11
C PHE A 90 -5.76 -4.46 6.07
N ASP A 91 -5.38 -3.99 4.88
CA ASP A 91 -4.09 -3.33 4.69
C ASP A 91 -4.05 -1.99 5.43
N LEU A 92 -5.02 -1.09 5.19
CA LEU A 92 -5.12 0.21 5.86
C LEU A 92 -6.58 0.58 6.13
N VAL A 93 -6.95 0.70 7.41
CA VAL A 93 -8.29 1.12 7.84
C VAL A 93 -8.17 2.24 8.85
N PHE A 94 -8.90 3.33 8.66
CA PHE A 94 -8.90 4.46 9.57
C PHE A 94 -10.23 5.20 9.61
N GLU A 95 -10.46 5.87 10.72
CA GLU A 95 -11.71 6.55 11.05
C GLU A 95 -11.54 8.06 10.96
N ASP A 96 -12.42 8.71 10.20
CA ASP A 96 -12.73 10.11 10.29
C ASP A 96 -14.01 10.28 11.12
N ALA A 97 -13.82 10.58 12.41
CA ALA A 97 -14.92 10.73 13.35
C ALA A 97 -15.74 12.01 13.12
N ILE A 98 -15.15 13.04 12.49
CA ILE A 98 -15.78 14.34 12.22
C ILE A 98 -16.78 14.18 11.09
N ASN A 99 -16.35 13.60 9.96
CA ASN A 99 -17.20 13.41 8.79
C ASN A 99 -17.99 12.09 8.83
N LYS A 100 -17.82 11.28 9.88
CA LYS A 100 -18.42 9.95 10.03
C LYS A 100 -18.10 9.05 8.84
N VAL A 101 -16.82 8.92 8.50
CA VAL A 101 -16.33 8.06 7.41
C VAL A 101 -15.35 7.03 7.96
N ILE A 102 -15.51 5.77 7.55
CA ILE A 102 -14.47 4.76 7.69
C ILE A 102 -13.82 4.57 6.32
N TYR A 103 -12.53 4.86 6.25
CA TYR A 103 -11.72 4.64 5.08
C TYR A 103 -11.08 3.26 5.13
N PHE A 104 -11.22 2.49 4.05
CA PHE A 104 -10.46 1.28 3.82
C PHE A 104 -9.70 1.38 2.49
N ARG A 105 -8.40 1.13 2.52
CA ARG A 105 -7.55 1.01 1.34
C ARG A 105 -6.86 -0.34 1.31
N GLU A 106 -7.04 -1.08 0.23
CA GLU A 106 -6.15 -2.16 -0.16
C GLU A 106 -4.90 -1.55 -0.78
N LEU A 107 -3.71 -1.81 -0.23
CA LEU A 107 -2.48 -1.22 -0.73
C LEU A 107 -1.87 -2.12 -1.80
N LYS A 108 -1.58 -1.53 -2.96
CA LYS A 108 -0.88 -2.20 -4.05
C LYS A 108 0.22 -1.29 -4.57
N ALA A 109 1.45 -1.80 -4.63
CA ALA A 109 2.53 -1.13 -5.36
C ALA A 109 2.38 -1.34 -6.87
N ASN A 110 1.69 -2.40 -7.29
CA ASN A 110 1.42 -2.67 -8.68
C ASN A 110 -0.01 -3.20 -8.82
N ILE A 111 -0.77 -2.58 -9.70
CA ILE A 111 -2.14 -2.97 -10.04
C ILE A 111 -2.25 -3.58 -11.45
N GLU A 112 -1.12 -3.76 -12.14
CA GLU A 112 -0.98 -4.65 -13.31
C GLU A 112 -1.03 -6.11 -12.82
N LEU A 113 -2.22 -6.50 -12.42
CA LEU A 113 -2.54 -7.82 -11.89
C LEU A 113 -3.26 -8.63 -12.97
N ASP A 114 -3.10 -9.94 -12.88
CA ASP A 114 -3.90 -10.86 -13.69
C ASP A 114 -5.40 -10.56 -13.51
N THR A 115 -6.17 -10.68 -14.59
CA THR A 115 -7.60 -10.34 -14.65
C THR A 115 -8.42 -10.95 -13.50
N GLU A 116 -8.11 -12.19 -13.10
CA GLU A 116 -8.73 -12.91 -11.99
C GLU A 116 -8.40 -12.26 -10.63
N LYS A 117 -7.13 -11.93 -10.39
CA LYS A 117 -6.69 -11.26 -9.15
C LYS A 117 -7.34 -9.90 -8.96
N ILE A 118 -7.60 -9.18 -10.04
CA ILE A 118 -8.34 -7.91 -9.97
C ILE A 118 -9.79 -8.14 -9.57
N ILE A 119 -10.44 -9.15 -10.16
CA ILE A 119 -11.82 -9.50 -9.79
C ILE A 119 -11.89 -9.90 -8.32
N ASP A 120 -10.93 -10.69 -7.83
CA ASP A 120 -10.87 -11.09 -6.43
C ASP A 120 -10.60 -9.90 -5.50
N THR A 121 -9.75 -8.97 -5.92
CA THR A 121 -9.50 -7.71 -5.19
C THR A 121 -10.79 -6.89 -5.11
N ILE A 122 -11.53 -6.75 -6.21
CA ILE A 122 -12.81 -6.04 -6.23
C ILE A 122 -13.81 -6.69 -5.28
N LYS A 123 -13.99 -8.02 -5.35
CA LYS A 123 -14.89 -8.78 -4.47
C LYS A 123 -14.51 -8.67 -2.98
N LYS A 124 -13.22 -8.61 -2.68
CA LYS A 124 -12.71 -8.39 -1.32
C LYS A 124 -13.09 -6.99 -0.84
N VAL A 125 -12.79 -5.96 -1.63
CA VAL A 125 -12.91 -4.54 -1.25
C VAL A 125 -14.36 -4.07 -1.20
N ASP A 126 -15.10 -4.14 -2.31
CA ASP A 126 -16.50 -3.66 -2.43
C ASP A 126 -17.54 -4.76 -2.16
N GLY A 127 -17.12 -5.84 -1.49
CA GLY A 127 -18.01 -6.92 -1.05
C GLY A 127 -17.71 -7.27 0.40
N GLU A 128 -16.88 -8.30 0.62
CA GLU A 128 -16.70 -8.91 1.95
C GLU A 128 -16.25 -7.92 3.04
N LEU A 129 -15.30 -7.03 2.74
CA LEU A 129 -14.78 -6.10 3.75
C LEU A 129 -15.69 -4.88 3.95
N LYS A 130 -16.27 -4.35 2.87
CA LYS A 130 -17.21 -3.25 2.95
C LYS A 130 -18.45 -3.64 3.76
N GLU A 131 -19.10 -4.76 3.44
CA GLU A 131 -20.29 -5.25 4.16
C GLU A 131 -20.00 -5.45 5.66
N TRP A 132 -18.81 -5.97 5.98
CA TRP A 132 -18.39 -6.15 7.37
C TRP A 132 -18.19 -4.81 8.09
N LEU A 133 -17.56 -3.83 7.43
CA LEU A 133 -17.37 -2.49 7.97
C LEU A 133 -18.70 -1.76 8.15
N GLU A 134 -19.63 -1.88 7.20
CA GLU A 134 -21.00 -1.34 7.30
C GLU A 134 -21.75 -1.94 8.50
N THR A 135 -21.59 -3.24 8.74
CA THR A 135 -22.18 -3.90 9.92
C THR A 135 -21.54 -3.43 11.22
N LYS A 136 -20.22 -3.25 11.23
CA LYS A 136 -19.45 -2.88 12.44
C LYS A 136 -19.61 -1.39 12.80
N TYR A 137 -19.80 -0.53 11.81
CA TYR A 137 -19.92 0.92 11.95
C TYR A 137 -21.18 1.44 11.24
N PRO A 138 -22.39 1.07 11.71
CA PRO A 138 -23.65 1.31 11.00
C PRO A 138 -24.05 2.79 10.85
N THR A 139 -23.40 3.68 11.60
CA THR A 139 -23.63 5.14 11.54
C THR A 139 -22.58 5.88 10.71
N TYR A 140 -21.64 5.16 10.10
CA TYR A 140 -20.55 5.72 9.30
C TYR A 140 -20.77 5.40 7.82
N ASN A 141 -20.35 6.33 6.96
CA ASN A 141 -20.18 6.05 5.55
C ASN A 141 -18.92 5.22 5.36
N ILE A 142 -19.00 4.17 4.54
CA ILE A 142 -17.85 3.30 4.27
C ILE A 142 -17.25 3.66 2.91
N ASP A 143 -16.05 4.23 2.95
CA ASP A 143 -15.28 4.64 1.79
C ASP A 143 -14.16 3.60 1.56
N VAL A 144 -14.35 2.74 0.55
CA VAL A 144 -13.41 1.67 0.23
C VAL A 144 -12.72 1.92 -1.11
N GLY A 145 -11.48 1.46 -1.24
CA GLY A 145 -10.75 1.59 -2.50
C GLY A 145 -9.41 0.87 -2.48
N ILE A 146 -8.66 1.03 -3.56
CA ILE A 146 -7.27 0.61 -3.68
C ILE A 146 -6.38 1.84 -3.59
N LEU A 147 -5.31 1.78 -2.82
CA LEU A 147 -4.23 2.76 -2.87
C LEU A 147 -3.09 2.20 -3.73
N ASN A 148 -2.92 2.76 -4.93
CA ASN A 148 -1.79 2.43 -5.79
C ASN A 148 -0.58 3.33 -5.46
N TRP A 149 0.22 2.89 -4.49
CA TRP A 149 1.20 3.73 -3.82
C TRP A 149 2.54 3.89 -4.56
N SER A 150 2.79 3.16 -5.65
CA SER A 150 3.99 3.38 -6.47
C SER A 150 3.85 4.53 -7.46
N ILE A 151 2.64 5.09 -7.60
CA ILE A 151 2.31 6.13 -8.55
C ILE A 151 1.91 7.39 -7.79
N TYR A 152 2.61 8.49 -8.05
CA TYR A 152 2.31 9.73 -7.34
C TYR A 152 0.91 10.28 -7.71
N ASN A 153 0.65 10.44 -9.01
CA ASN A 153 -0.66 10.83 -9.52
C ASN A 153 -0.96 10.12 -10.86
N ARG A 154 -2.23 10.14 -11.27
CA ARG A 154 -2.71 9.48 -12.52
C ARG A 154 -2.33 10.20 -13.81
N ASN A 155 -1.72 11.38 -13.75
CA ASN A 155 -1.41 12.21 -14.92
C ASN A 155 -0.11 11.77 -15.62
N ILE A 156 0.13 10.46 -15.70
CA ILE A 156 1.31 9.87 -16.33
C ILE A 156 0.94 9.45 -17.76
N PRO A 157 1.62 9.99 -18.79
CA PRO A 157 1.43 9.55 -20.16
C PRO A 157 1.67 8.04 -20.30
N GLN A 158 0.79 7.36 -21.03
CA GLN A 158 0.91 5.92 -21.34
C GLN A 158 1.00 5.01 -20.11
N LEU A 159 0.33 5.39 -19.01
CA LEU A 159 0.27 4.56 -17.83
C LEU A 159 -0.30 3.16 -18.14
N LYS A 160 0.54 2.13 -18.07
CA LYS A 160 0.20 0.74 -18.41
C LYS A 160 -0.99 0.21 -17.62
N THR A 161 -1.18 0.69 -16.39
CA THR A 161 -2.25 0.25 -15.48
C THR A 161 -3.61 0.88 -15.75
N LYS A 162 -3.73 1.81 -16.71
CA LYS A 162 -4.99 2.52 -17.01
C LYS A 162 -6.19 1.60 -17.30
N PRO A 163 -6.07 0.48 -18.04
CA PRO A 163 -7.19 -0.45 -18.22
C PRO A 163 -7.67 -1.09 -16.91
N HIS A 164 -6.73 -1.41 -16.01
CA HIS A 164 -7.03 -2.01 -14.72
C HIS A 164 -7.69 -1.02 -13.76
N ILE A 165 -7.23 0.24 -13.74
CA ILE A 165 -7.87 1.34 -13.00
C ILE A 165 -9.34 1.47 -13.42
N LYS A 166 -9.58 1.61 -14.74
CA LYS A 166 -10.94 1.71 -15.30
C LYS A 166 -11.81 0.51 -14.93
N LYS A 167 -11.22 -0.69 -14.87
CA LYS A 167 -11.94 -1.91 -14.49
C LYS A 167 -12.37 -1.85 -13.02
N CYS A 168 -11.50 -1.43 -12.11
CA CYS A 168 -11.85 -1.23 -10.70
C CYS A 168 -12.96 -0.19 -10.54
N GLU A 169 -12.81 0.98 -11.16
CA GLU A 169 -13.76 2.09 -11.05
C GLU A 169 -15.13 1.75 -11.62
N LYS A 170 -15.18 0.98 -12.74
CA LYS A 170 -16.44 0.45 -13.29
C LYS A 170 -17.19 -0.47 -12.31
N ASN A 171 -16.49 -1.07 -11.35
CA ASN A 171 -17.05 -1.91 -10.30
C ASN A 171 -17.05 -1.20 -8.94
N ASN A 172 -17.20 0.14 -8.92
CA ASN A 172 -17.30 0.97 -7.71
C ASN A 172 -16.10 0.89 -6.75
N VAL A 173 -14.98 0.32 -7.20
CA VAL A 173 -13.72 0.32 -6.44
C VAL A 173 -12.86 1.45 -6.97
N LYS A 174 -12.76 2.53 -6.20
CA LYS A 174 -11.87 3.63 -6.57
C LYS A 174 -10.40 3.23 -6.45
N VAL A 175 -9.57 3.88 -7.25
CA VAL A 175 -8.12 3.73 -7.19
C VAL A 175 -7.52 5.09 -6.87
N ASP A 176 -7.10 5.24 -5.62
CA ASP A 176 -6.39 6.42 -5.13
C ASP A 176 -4.90 6.28 -5.42
N HIS A 177 -4.24 7.42 -5.64
CA HIS A 177 -2.79 7.54 -5.75
C HIS A 177 -2.22 8.31 -4.56
N ILE A 178 -0.90 8.48 -4.51
CA ILE A 178 -0.22 9.16 -3.41
C ILE A 178 -0.75 10.58 -3.21
N GLU A 179 -0.93 11.33 -4.30
CA GLU A 179 -1.48 12.68 -4.26
C GLU A 179 -2.87 12.72 -3.60
N ASP A 180 -3.73 11.74 -3.90
CA ASP A 180 -5.06 11.65 -3.31
C ASP A 180 -4.99 11.37 -1.80
N MET A 181 -4.10 10.48 -1.38
CA MET A 181 -3.89 10.17 0.04
C MET A 181 -3.26 11.33 0.82
N PHE A 182 -2.33 12.06 0.21
CA PHE A 182 -1.71 13.23 0.79
C PHE A 182 -2.70 14.37 0.95
N LYS A 183 -3.57 14.59 -0.04
CA LYS A 183 -4.72 15.50 0.08
C LYS A 183 -5.68 15.06 1.19
N LEU A 184 -6.00 13.77 1.26
CA LEU A 184 -6.89 13.22 2.29
C LEU A 184 -6.33 13.43 3.69
N THR A 185 -5.02 13.27 3.89
CA THR A 185 -4.37 13.37 5.20
C THR A 185 -3.84 14.78 5.53
N ASP A 186 -4.12 15.77 4.69
CA ASP A 186 -3.53 17.12 4.75
C ASP A 186 -1.99 17.09 4.90
N LEU A 187 -1.35 16.13 4.22
CA LEU A 187 0.10 16.02 4.12
C LEU A 187 0.56 16.68 2.82
N LYS A 188 1.46 17.66 2.93
CA LYS A 188 2.06 18.30 1.76
C LYS A 188 3.45 17.72 1.52
N TRP A 189 3.54 16.80 0.58
CA TRP A 189 4.79 16.18 0.15
C TRP A 189 4.78 16.07 -1.37
N GLU A 190 5.50 16.98 -2.01
CA GLU A 190 5.48 17.17 -3.47
C GLU A 190 6.07 15.98 -4.25
N GLN A 191 5.60 15.82 -5.49
CA GLN A 191 5.99 14.72 -6.36
C GLN A 191 7.51 14.62 -6.56
N GLU A 192 8.18 15.73 -6.84
CA GLU A 192 9.62 15.74 -7.10
C GLU A 192 10.42 15.18 -5.90
N ASP A 193 10.05 15.58 -4.68
CA ASP A 193 10.71 15.13 -3.46
C ASP A 193 10.34 13.69 -3.10
N TRP A 194 9.11 13.27 -3.39
CA TRP A 194 8.65 11.88 -3.26
C TRP A 194 9.44 10.96 -4.20
N ASP A 195 9.52 11.30 -5.48
CA ASP A 195 10.20 10.51 -6.51
C ASP A 195 11.71 10.41 -6.19
N LYS A 196 12.35 11.53 -5.84
CA LYS A 196 13.76 11.56 -5.44
C LYS A 196 14.03 10.66 -4.23
N PHE A 197 13.17 10.74 -3.21
CA PHE A 197 13.33 9.94 -2.00
C PHE A 197 13.31 8.43 -2.30
N TRP A 198 12.39 7.96 -3.14
CA TRP A 198 12.34 6.53 -3.47
C TRP A 198 13.48 6.07 -4.37
N LEU A 199 14.03 6.94 -5.22
CA LEU A 199 15.26 6.67 -5.98
C LEU A 199 16.48 6.52 -5.07
N GLU A 200 16.58 7.34 -4.02
CA GLU A 200 17.63 7.23 -2.99
C GLU A 200 17.53 5.90 -2.25
N ILE A 201 16.32 5.52 -1.80
CA ILE A 201 16.06 4.21 -1.20
C ILE A 201 16.43 3.07 -2.14
N GLY A 202 16.06 3.16 -3.42
CA GLY A 202 16.42 2.16 -4.44
C GLY A 202 17.93 1.99 -4.57
N SER A 203 18.67 3.11 -4.60
CA SER A 203 20.13 3.12 -4.69
C SER A 203 20.81 2.51 -3.45
N GLU A 204 20.23 2.66 -2.25
CA GLU A 204 20.72 2.00 -1.04
C GLU A 204 20.48 0.49 -1.08
N ILE A 205 19.32 0.06 -1.60
CA ILE A 205 18.99 -1.34 -1.77
C ILE A 205 19.90 -1.99 -2.81
N ASP A 206 20.18 -1.35 -3.94
CA ASP A 206 21.00 -1.93 -5.01
C ASP A 206 22.42 -2.30 -4.54
N LYS A 207 22.98 -1.54 -3.59
CA LYS A 207 24.28 -1.86 -2.96
C LYS A 207 24.31 -3.22 -2.26
N ILE A 208 23.16 -3.76 -1.87
CA ILE A 208 23.13 -5.10 -1.27
C ILE A 208 23.25 -6.19 -2.33
N PHE A 209 23.08 -5.89 -3.62
CA PHE A 209 23.18 -6.84 -4.73
C PHE A 209 24.55 -6.86 -5.42
N GLU A 210 25.39 -5.88 -5.12
CA GLU A 210 26.79 -5.76 -5.56
C GLU A 210 27.71 -6.62 -4.68
#